data_AF-A0A4D6GVS5-F1
#
_entry.id   AF-A0A4D6GVS5-F1
#
_cell.length_a   1.000
_cell.length_b   1.000
_cell.length_c   1.000
_cell.angle_alpha   90.00
_cell.angle_beta   90.00
_cell.angle_gamma   90.00
#
_symmetry.space_group_name_H-M   'P 1'
#
loop_
_entity.id
_entity.type
_entity.pdbx_description
1 polymer ?
#
loop_
_entity_poly.entity_id
_entity_poly.type
_entity_poly.pdbx_seq_one_letter_code
_entity_poly.pdbx_strand_id
1 'polypeptide(L)'
;MDAPEPAGDDWPARPLSPDEARARLDDTADARAVWVMDHDDGVRSTVVPDDAPADAVVDVVVETATGFEMYSYTRGQWMDYGTQRHDDDDAPSMAGTLESYRLLAGESALSL
;
A
#
# COMPACT_ATOMS: atom_id res chain seq x y z
N MET A 1 5.33 -10.02 13.26
CA MET A 1 5.60 -8.75 12.58
C MET A 1 6.45 -7.90 13.50
N ASP A 2 7.56 -7.41 12.97
CA ASP A 2 8.34 -6.35 13.60
C ASP A 2 7.56 -5.03 13.62
N ALA A 3 8.03 -4.07 14.41
CA ALA A 3 7.42 -2.74 14.45
C ALA A 3 7.61 -2.05 13.08
N PRO A 4 6.62 -1.27 12.61
CA PRO A 4 6.76 -0.56 11.35
C PRO A 4 7.91 0.45 11.42
N GLU A 5 8.65 0.57 10.33
CA GLU A 5 9.80 1.46 10.18
C GLU A 5 9.50 2.56 9.16
N PRO A 6 10.21 3.70 9.17
CA PRO A 6 10.07 4.68 8.11
C PRO A 6 10.38 4.06 6.75
N ALA A 7 9.51 4.30 5.77
CA ALA A 7 9.79 3.89 4.40
C ALA A 7 11.03 4.62 3.87
N GLY A 8 11.76 3.99 2.94
CA GLY A 8 13.02 4.53 2.39
C GLY A 8 12.87 5.90 1.70
N ASP A 9 14.01 6.51 1.37
CA ASP A 9 14.09 7.88 0.81
C ASP A 9 13.32 8.07 -0.52
N ASP A 10 12.97 6.98 -1.21
CA ASP A 10 12.18 6.99 -2.45
C ASP A 10 10.69 7.36 -2.21
N TRP A 11 10.24 7.40 -0.96
CA TRP A 11 8.88 7.79 -0.60
C TRP A 11 8.76 9.28 -0.32
N PRO A 12 7.80 9.99 -0.96
CA PRO A 12 7.65 11.43 -0.76
C PRO A 12 7.10 11.73 0.65
N ALA A 13 7.47 12.90 1.21
CA ALA A 13 6.95 13.36 2.50
C ALA A 13 5.47 13.82 2.46
N ARG A 14 4.65 13.27 1.55
CA ARG A 14 3.23 13.54 1.34
C ARG A 14 2.50 12.28 0.89
N PRO A 15 1.15 12.26 0.97
CA PRO A 15 0.35 11.23 0.31
C PRO A 15 0.66 11.16 -1.19
N LEU A 16 0.50 9.97 -1.76
CA LEU A 16 0.65 9.75 -3.19
C LEU A 16 -0.61 10.21 -3.93
N SER A 17 -0.43 10.65 -5.16
CA SER A 17 -1.52 10.64 -6.14
C SER A 17 -1.76 9.21 -6.65
N PRO A 18 -2.94 8.91 -7.23
CA PRO A 18 -3.18 7.62 -7.87
C PRO A 18 -2.16 7.28 -8.97
N ASP A 19 -1.69 8.28 -9.72
CA ASP A 19 -0.67 8.08 -10.76
C ASP A 19 0.69 7.68 -10.16
N GLU A 20 1.10 8.31 -9.06
CA GLU A 20 2.34 7.96 -8.35
C GLU A 20 2.24 6.59 -7.68
N ALA A 21 1.07 6.24 -7.12
CA ALA A 21 0.83 4.90 -6.60
C ALA A 21 0.90 3.85 -7.72
N ARG A 22 0.30 4.15 -8.88
CA ARG A 22 0.38 3.27 -10.07
C ARG A 22 1.82 3.07 -10.55
N ALA A 23 2.65 4.11 -10.55
CA ALA A 23 4.05 4.03 -10.97
C ALA A 23 4.88 3.04 -10.15
N ARG A 24 4.43 2.69 -8.92
CA ARG A 24 5.09 1.68 -8.08
C ARG A 24 5.13 0.29 -8.70
N LEU A 25 4.24 0.01 -9.65
CA LEU A 25 4.31 -1.23 -10.42
C LEU A 25 5.60 -1.32 -11.25
N ASP A 26 6.06 -0.18 -11.77
CA ASP A 26 7.26 -0.13 -12.63
C ASP A 26 8.54 0.15 -11.81
N ASP A 27 8.40 0.87 -10.69
CA ASP A 27 9.53 1.25 -9.82
C ASP A 27 9.98 0.13 -8.87
N THR A 28 9.08 -0.79 -8.50
CA THR A 28 9.40 -1.92 -7.62
C THR A 28 9.79 -3.15 -8.44
N ALA A 29 10.99 -3.68 -8.17
CA ALA A 29 11.45 -4.92 -8.81
C ALA A 29 10.51 -6.09 -8.51
N ASP A 30 10.18 -6.87 -9.53
CA ASP A 30 9.28 -8.02 -9.45
C ASP A 30 7.85 -7.70 -8.97
N ALA A 31 7.44 -6.42 -9.01
CA ALA A 31 6.07 -6.04 -8.74
C ALA A 31 5.11 -6.59 -9.81
N ARG A 32 3.97 -7.08 -9.35
CA ARG A 32 2.91 -7.69 -10.16
C ARG A 32 1.62 -6.88 -10.10
N ALA A 33 1.31 -6.34 -8.94
CA ALA A 33 0.11 -5.56 -8.71
C ALA A 33 0.35 -4.47 -7.65
N VAL A 34 -0.40 -3.37 -7.80
CA VAL A 34 -0.49 -2.31 -6.80
C VAL A 34 -1.94 -2.21 -6.36
N TRP A 35 -2.13 -2.27 -5.05
CA TRP A 35 -3.41 -2.16 -4.38
C TRP A 35 -3.44 -0.89 -3.54
N VAL A 36 -4.58 -0.21 -3.53
CA VAL A 36 -4.78 0.99 -2.70
C VAL A 36 -6.07 0.88 -1.92
N MET A 37 -6.10 1.44 -0.71
CA MET A 37 -7.34 1.54 0.05
C MET A 37 -8.05 2.84 -0.30
N ASP A 38 -9.31 2.72 -0.73
CA ASP A 38 -10.20 3.87 -0.86
C ASP A 38 -10.88 4.10 0.50
N HIS A 39 -10.36 5.06 1.28
CA HIS A 39 -10.94 5.41 2.58
C HIS A 39 -12.26 6.16 2.43
N ASP A 40 -13.26 5.78 3.23
CA ASP A 40 -14.45 6.60 3.41
C ASP A 40 -14.10 7.98 4.01
N ASP A 41 -14.90 9.01 3.70
CA ASP A 41 -14.66 10.41 4.06
C ASP A 41 -14.31 10.62 5.55
N GLY A 42 -14.93 9.85 6.45
CA GLY A 42 -14.69 9.95 7.90
C GLY A 42 -13.34 9.41 8.37
N VAL A 43 -12.83 8.34 7.73
CA VAL A 43 -11.47 7.84 8.01
C VAL A 43 -10.48 8.79 7.37
N ARG A 44 -10.77 9.20 6.13
CA ARG A 44 -9.93 10.08 5.33
C ARG A 44 -9.63 11.40 6.06
N SER A 45 -10.62 12.03 6.70
CA SER A 45 -10.41 13.26 7.49
C SER A 45 -9.49 13.11 8.70
N THR A 46 -9.19 11.88 9.12
CA THR A 46 -8.32 11.59 10.27
C THR A 46 -6.88 11.31 9.83
N VAL A 47 -6.69 10.64 8.69
CA VAL A 47 -5.39 10.13 8.24
C VAL A 47 -4.77 10.98 7.13
N VAL A 48 -5.61 11.64 6.31
CA VAL A 48 -5.17 12.46 5.19
C VAL A 48 -5.09 13.92 5.63
N PRO A 49 -3.98 14.63 5.35
CA PRO A 49 -3.88 16.08 5.58
C PRO A 49 -5.01 16.86 4.88
N ASP A 50 -5.53 17.90 5.52
CA ASP A 50 -6.63 18.73 5.00
C ASP A 50 -6.34 19.36 3.62
N ASP A 51 -5.07 19.59 3.30
CA ASP A 51 -4.62 20.17 2.03
C ASP A 51 -4.37 19.13 0.92
N ALA A 52 -4.47 17.83 1.23
CA ALA A 52 -4.23 16.79 0.24
C ALA A 52 -5.41 16.63 -0.74
N PRO A 53 -5.14 16.28 -2.01
CA PRO A 53 -6.17 16.00 -3.01
C PRO A 53 -7.20 14.97 -2.54
N ALA A 54 -8.45 15.09 -3.01
CA ALA A 54 -9.57 14.20 -2.65
C ALA A 54 -9.29 12.71 -2.94
N ASP A 55 -8.45 12.44 -3.92
CA ASP A 55 -8.02 11.13 -4.39
C ASP A 55 -6.63 10.74 -3.85
N ALA A 56 -6.10 11.46 -2.86
CA ALA A 56 -4.84 11.13 -2.23
C ALA A 56 -4.84 9.71 -1.64
N VAL A 57 -3.82 8.95 -2.01
CA VAL A 57 -3.56 7.58 -1.57
C VAL A 57 -2.64 7.61 -0.36
N VAL A 58 -3.11 6.99 0.73
CA VAL A 58 -2.35 6.87 1.99
C VAL A 58 -2.10 5.43 2.41
N ASP A 59 -2.71 4.44 1.78
CA ASP A 59 -2.39 3.03 2.00
C ASP A 59 -2.13 2.35 0.66
N VAL A 60 -0.98 1.71 0.56
CA VAL A 60 -0.49 1.05 -0.64
C VAL A 60 0.02 -0.33 -0.26
N VAL A 61 -0.44 -1.35 -1.00
CA VAL A 61 0.16 -2.68 -0.96
C VAL A 61 0.74 -2.99 -2.33
N VAL A 62 2.04 -3.30 -2.38
CA VAL A 62 2.72 -3.75 -3.59
C VAL A 62 2.84 -5.26 -3.51
N GLU A 63 2.16 -5.96 -4.41
CA GLU A 63 2.31 -7.40 -4.55
C GLU A 63 3.52 -7.69 -5.43
N THR A 64 4.50 -8.40 -4.88
CA THR A 64 5.70 -8.85 -5.58
C THR A 64 5.67 -10.37 -5.81
N ALA A 65 6.70 -10.88 -6.47
CA ALA A 65 6.87 -12.33 -6.63
C ALA A 65 7.03 -13.08 -5.30
N THR A 66 7.47 -12.43 -4.23
CA THR A 66 7.80 -13.05 -2.94
C THR A 66 6.77 -12.78 -1.86
N GLY A 67 5.98 -11.72 -1.96
CA GLY A 67 4.96 -11.40 -0.97
C GLY A 67 4.22 -10.10 -1.25
N PHE A 68 3.65 -9.55 -0.19
CA PHE A 68 2.95 -8.26 -0.17
C PHE A 68 3.72 -7.28 0.71
N GLU A 69 4.26 -6.23 0.09
CA GLU A 69 4.92 -5.12 0.77
C GLU A 69 3.86 -4.07 1.13
N MET A 70 3.77 -3.69 2.40
CA MET A 70 2.67 -2.88 2.93
C MET A 70 3.16 -1.53 3.42
N TYR A 71 2.55 -0.47 2.93
CA TYR A 71 2.95 0.90 3.22
C TYR A 71 1.75 1.76 3.59
N SER A 72 1.91 2.61 4.62
CA SER A 72 0.89 3.57 5.03
C SER A 72 1.48 4.95 5.33
N TYR A 73 0.83 6.01 4.88
CA TYR A 73 1.17 7.38 5.22
C TYR A 73 0.46 7.79 6.50
N THR A 74 1.23 8.02 7.55
CA THR A 74 0.69 8.40 8.86
C THR A 74 1.59 9.43 9.52
N ARG A 75 0.99 10.39 10.21
CA ARG A 75 1.71 11.43 10.97
C ARG A 75 2.77 12.20 10.16
N GLY A 76 2.54 12.38 8.86
CA GLY A 76 3.42 13.16 8.00
C GLY A 76 4.53 12.35 7.29
N GLN A 77 4.56 11.03 7.44
CA GLN A 77 5.59 10.18 6.82
C GLN A 77 5.02 8.82 6.37
N TRP A 78 5.69 8.20 5.39
CA TRP A 78 5.39 6.82 5.00
C TRP A 78 6.07 5.84 5.97
N MET A 79 5.31 4.80 6.32
CA MET A 79 5.74 3.70 7.17
C MET A 79 5.70 2.42 6.35
N ASP A 80 6.77 1.63 6.44
CA ASP A 80 6.89 0.27 5.94
C ASP A 80 6.48 -0.71 7.05
N TYR A 81 5.44 -1.51 6.80
CA TYR A 81 4.91 -2.52 7.71
C TYR A 81 5.53 -3.92 7.46
N GLY A 82 6.52 -3.98 6.58
CA GLY A 82 7.22 -5.18 6.17
C GLY A 82 6.47 -5.94 5.08
N THR A 83 7.08 -7.07 4.70
CA THR A 83 6.57 -7.97 3.67
C THR A 83 5.86 -9.15 4.32
N GLN A 84 4.60 -9.39 3.96
CA GLN A 84 3.96 -10.68 4.20
C GLN A 84 4.31 -11.63 3.05
N ARG A 85 5.09 -12.66 3.32
CA ARG A 85 5.55 -13.60 2.28
C ARG A 85 4.45 -14.56 1.84
N HIS A 86 4.44 -14.91 0.56
CA HIS A 86 3.49 -15.88 0.00
C HIS A 86 3.72 -17.30 0.52
N ASP A 87 4.95 -17.63 0.92
CA ASP A 87 5.36 -18.96 1.40
C ASP A 87 5.38 -19.08 2.93
N ASP A 88 4.82 -18.12 3.64
CA ASP A 88 4.67 -18.17 5.09
C ASP A 88 3.30 -18.77 5.47
N ASP A 89 3.29 -20.10 5.68
CA ASP A 89 2.08 -20.85 6.04
C ASP A 89 1.49 -20.47 7.42
N ASP A 90 2.29 -19.83 8.29
CA ASP A 90 1.87 -19.36 9.61
C ASP A 90 1.27 -17.93 9.54
N ALA A 91 1.45 -17.21 8.43
CA ALA A 91 0.89 -15.89 8.23
C ALA A 91 -0.59 -15.93 7.81
N PRO A 92 -1.44 -15.02 8.34
CA PRO A 92 -2.82 -14.92 7.87
C PRO A 92 -2.86 -14.50 6.41
N SER A 93 -3.82 -15.01 5.64
CA SER A 93 -3.96 -14.68 4.22
C SER A 93 -4.20 -13.18 4.00
N MET A 94 -3.44 -12.57 3.08
CA MET A 94 -3.69 -11.21 2.60
C MET A 94 -5.05 -11.04 1.90
N ALA A 95 -5.69 -12.12 1.44
CA ALA A 95 -6.93 -12.00 0.68
C ALA A 95 -8.00 -11.23 1.46
N GLY A 96 -8.17 -11.54 2.76
CA GLY A 96 -9.14 -10.83 3.62
C GLY A 96 -8.78 -9.37 3.87
N THR A 97 -7.48 -9.05 3.96
CA THR A 97 -7.02 -7.66 4.06
C THR A 97 -7.35 -6.89 2.78
N LEU A 98 -7.08 -7.50 1.62
CA LEU A 98 -7.25 -6.90 0.31
C LEU A 98 -8.72 -6.80 -0.15
N GLU A 99 -9.68 -7.44 0.53
CA GLU A 99 -11.11 -7.23 0.27
C GLU A 99 -11.53 -5.75 0.42
N SER A 100 -10.83 -5.00 1.27
CA SER A 100 -11.06 -3.56 1.47
C SER A 100 -10.19 -2.68 0.56
N TYR A 101 -9.37 -3.30 -0.29
CA TYR A 101 -8.49 -2.61 -1.23
C TYR A 101 -9.01 -2.76 -2.65
N ARG A 102 -8.70 -1.77 -3.48
CA ARG A 102 -8.93 -1.81 -4.91
C ARG A 102 -7.61 -2.07 -5.63
N LEU A 103 -7.63 -2.97 -6.60
CA LEU A 103 -6.52 -3.16 -7.53
C LEU A 103 -6.40 -1.91 -8.42
N LEU A 104 -5.31 -1.16 -8.26
CA LEU A 104 -5.05 0.07 -8.99
C LEU A 104 -4.28 -0.18 -10.29
N ALA A 105 -3.34 -1.12 -10.27
CA ALA A 105 -2.47 -1.44 -11.39
C ALA A 105 -1.99 -2.90 -11.36
N GLY A 106 -1.68 -3.44 -12.54
CA GLY A 106 -1.12 -4.78 -12.69
C GLY A 106 -2.14 -5.91 -12.63
N GLU A 107 -1.65 -7.12 -12.39
CA GLU A 107 -2.43 -8.35 -12.30
C GLU A 107 -2.03 -9.11 -11.04
N SER A 108 -2.99 -9.31 -10.15
CA SER A 108 -2.81 -10.04 -8.90
C SER A 108 -2.76 -11.55 -9.13
N ALA A 109 -1.90 -12.25 -8.39
CA ALA A 109 -1.93 -13.71 -8.35
C ALA A 109 -3.05 -14.26 -7.44
N LEU A 110 -3.62 -13.42 -6.57
CA LEU A 110 -4.81 -13.77 -5.78
C LEU A 110 -6.06 -13.69 -6.64
N SER A 111 -6.87 -14.75 -6.56
CA SER A 111 -8.26 -14.73 -7.03
C SER A 111 -9.14 -14.22 -5.89
N LEU A 112 -9.35 -12.90 -5.83
CA LEU A 112 -10.28 -12.25 -4.89
C LEU A 112 -11.74 -12.35 -5.39
#